data_AF-A0A7K1AGG5-F1
#
_entry.id   AF-A0A7K1AGG5-F1
#
_cell.length_a   1.000
_cell.length_b   1.000
_cell.length_c   1.000
_cell.angle_alpha   90.00
_cell.angle_beta   90.00
_cell.angle_gamma   90.00
#
_symmetry.space_group_name_H-M   'P 1'
#
loop_
_entity.id
_entity.type
_entity.pdbx_description
1 polymer ?
#
loop_
_entity_poly.entity_id
_entity_poly.type
_entity_poly.pdbx_seq_one_letter_code
_entity_poly.pdbx_strand_id
1 'polypeptide(L)'
;SEVFDGEPVAVDYGDVCVNYDIAALAERGIDAPETLDDLLSSQYASMLVIENATTSSPGLAFLLATIAAFGDDWPNYWEKLIDNDVLIVDSWSDAYYTSFTRYGGDRPFVVSYATSPPAEVIFADPPMAQDAPAPTGVATETCFRQTEYAGILRGTNDPAESQLLIDYLISKDFQTLLPESLFVYPINADVELPESFIKYAPQISQPFTLPSKDIATYREVWLEQWSDIALR
;
A
#
# COMPACT_ATOMS: atom_id res chain seq x y z
N SER A 1 -11.77 -18.70 12.72
CA SER A 1 -11.98 -17.35 13.30
C SER A 1 -13.11 -17.39 14.34
N GLU A 2 -13.07 -16.61 15.43
CA GLU A 2 -14.20 -16.50 16.38
C GLU A 2 -15.37 -15.64 15.84
N VAL A 3 -15.12 -14.83 14.80
CA VAL A 3 -16.06 -13.86 14.24
C VAL A 3 -16.83 -14.42 13.04
N PHE A 4 -16.17 -15.21 12.19
CA PHE A 4 -16.75 -15.70 10.94
C PHE A 4 -17.40 -17.09 11.08
N ASP A 5 -18.41 -17.32 10.23
CA ASP A 5 -18.93 -18.64 9.88
C ASP A 5 -18.07 -19.21 8.74
N GLY A 6 -17.13 -20.09 9.09
CA GLY A 6 -16.10 -20.58 8.18
C GLY A 6 -14.86 -19.68 8.09
N GLU A 7 -14.04 -19.95 7.08
CA GLU A 7 -12.85 -19.15 6.76
C GLU A 7 -13.24 -18.02 5.78
N PRO A 8 -12.76 -16.80 5.99
CA PRO A 8 -13.02 -15.70 5.06
C PRO A 8 -12.30 -15.94 3.73
N VAL A 9 -12.86 -15.39 2.66
CA VAL A 9 -12.40 -15.56 1.28
C VAL A 9 -11.66 -14.30 0.84
N ALA A 10 -10.48 -14.46 0.25
CA ALA A 10 -9.77 -13.34 -0.37
C ALA A 10 -10.59 -12.80 -1.54
N VAL A 11 -10.75 -11.48 -1.60
CA VAL A 11 -11.50 -10.81 -2.67
C VAL A 11 -10.52 -10.18 -3.65
N ASP A 12 -9.52 -9.47 -3.14
CA ASP A 12 -8.54 -8.76 -3.96
C ASP A 12 -7.24 -8.60 -3.19
N TYR A 13 -6.26 -8.00 -3.86
CA TYR A 13 -5.03 -7.59 -3.20
C TYR A 13 -4.43 -6.33 -3.83
N GLY A 14 -3.70 -5.59 -3.01
CA GLY A 14 -2.82 -4.51 -3.42
C GLY A 14 -1.44 -4.71 -2.79
N ASP A 15 -0.43 -4.10 -3.40
CA ASP A 15 0.90 -4.03 -2.81
C ASP A 15 1.14 -2.60 -2.35
N VAL A 16 1.32 -2.40 -1.04
CA VAL A 16 1.59 -1.08 -0.44
C VAL A 16 3.10 -0.87 -0.46
N CYS A 17 3.56 0.16 -1.14
CA CYS A 17 4.96 0.44 -1.46
C CYS A 17 5.26 1.94 -1.31
N VAL A 18 6.54 2.29 -1.21
CA VAL A 18 6.98 3.66 -1.41
C VAL A 18 6.84 4.04 -2.89
N ASN A 19 6.06 5.07 -3.14
CA ASN A 19 5.87 5.73 -4.43
C ASN A 19 6.71 7.01 -4.46
N TYR A 20 7.07 7.46 -5.66
CA TYR A 20 7.87 8.66 -5.84
C TYR A 20 7.39 9.54 -6.99
N ASP A 21 7.57 10.84 -6.85
CA ASP A 21 7.29 11.83 -7.90
C ASP A 21 8.49 11.94 -8.84
N ILE A 22 8.32 11.48 -10.09
CA ILE A 22 9.40 11.40 -11.08
C ILE A 22 9.96 12.78 -11.41
N ALA A 23 9.09 13.79 -11.52
CA ALA A 23 9.53 15.14 -11.87
C ALA A 23 10.31 15.77 -10.71
N ALA A 24 9.84 15.60 -9.48
CA ALA A 24 10.52 16.13 -8.30
C ALA A 24 11.93 15.54 -8.09
N LEU A 25 12.12 14.24 -8.34
CA LEU A 25 13.44 13.62 -8.28
C LEU A 25 14.36 14.12 -9.40
N ALA A 26 13.84 14.23 -10.63
CA ALA A 26 14.61 14.73 -11.77
C ALA A 26 15.08 16.18 -11.56
N GLU A 27 14.24 17.04 -10.99
CA GLU A 27 14.59 18.43 -10.65
C GLU A 27 15.66 18.50 -9.57
N ARG A 28 15.65 17.57 -8.61
CA ARG A 28 16.65 17.47 -7.53
C ARG A 28 17.94 16.76 -7.98
N GLY A 29 17.93 16.08 -9.12
CA GLY A 29 19.07 15.31 -9.62
C GLY A 29 19.42 14.12 -8.74
N ILE A 30 18.41 13.48 -8.14
CA ILE A 30 18.56 12.30 -7.28
C ILE A 30 17.86 11.10 -7.91
N ASP A 31 18.42 9.91 -7.69
CA ASP A 31 17.79 8.66 -8.10
C ASP A 31 16.69 8.27 -7.09
N ALA A 32 15.78 7.37 -7.50
CA ALA A 32 14.77 6.82 -6.61
C ALA A 32 15.41 5.76 -5.67
N PRO A 33 14.91 5.60 -4.44
CA PRO A 33 15.25 4.44 -3.61
C PRO A 33 14.70 3.16 -4.25
N GLU A 34 15.39 2.04 -4.05
CA GLU A 34 14.91 0.73 -4.48
C GLU A 34 14.37 -0.07 -3.29
N THR A 35 15.04 0.02 -2.15
CA THR A 35 14.82 -0.80 -0.95
C THR A 35 14.36 0.00 0.27
N LEU A 36 13.92 -0.70 1.33
CA LEU A 36 13.62 -0.08 2.62
C LEU A 36 14.87 0.54 3.27
N ASP A 37 16.04 -0.08 3.11
CA ASP A 37 17.30 0.43 3.68
C ASP A 37 17.77 1.71 2.99
N ASP A 38 17.53 1.85 1.69
CA ASP A 38 17.88 3.06 0.94
C ASP A 38 17.24 4.30 1.57
N LEU A 39 16.01 4.19 2.08
CA LEU A 39 15.25 5.27 2.73
C LEU A 39 15.96 5.87 3.96
N LEU A 40 16.93 5.15 4.54
CA LEU A 40 17.76 5.64 5.66
C LEU A 40 18.97 6.47 5.20
N SER A 41 19.24 6.53 3.90
CA SER A 41 20.33 7.35 3.36
C SER A 41 20.06 8.83 3.63
N SER A 42 21.11 9.55 4.04
CA SER A 42 21.05 11.00 4.27
C SER A 42 20.68 11.78 3.01
N GLN A 43 20.85 11.19 1.82
CA GLN A 43 20.41 11.81 0.56
C GLN A 43 18.89 11.92 0.44
N TYR A 44 18.15 11.10 1.20
CA TYR A 44 16.68 11.08 1.26
C TYR A 44 16.12 11.64 2.58
N ALA A 45 16.97 12.25 3.40
CA ALA A 45 16.54 12.92 4.63
C ALA A 45 15.44 13.93 4.31
N SER A 46 14.40 13.93 5.14
CA SER A 46 13.24 14.80 4.98
C SER A 46 12.45 14.58 3.68
N MET A 47 12.55 13.43 3.01
CA MET A 47 11.86 13.22 1.72
C MET A 47 10.65 12.29 1.75
N LEU A 48 10.48 11.51 2.82
CA LEU A 48 9.40 10.52 2.93
C LEU A 48 8.24 11.06 3.78
N VAL A 49 7.02 10.92 3.27
CA VAL A 49 5.79 10.98 4.07
C VAL A 49 5.15 9.60 4.14
N ILE A 50 4.65 9.25 5.32
CA ILE A 50 3.92 8.02 5.58
C ILE A 50 2.67 8.32 6.41
N GLU A 51 1.75 7.37 6.43
CA GLU A 51 0.61 7.40 7.33
C GLU A 51 0.92 6.80 8.70
N ASN A 52 0.17 7.26 9.70
CA ASN A 52 0.18 6.70 11.03
C ASN A 52 -0.37 5.26 11.01
N ALA A 53 0.45 4.30 11.46
CA ALA A 53 0.11 2.88 11.43
C ALA A 53 -1.08 2.50 12.33
N THR A 54 -1.43 3.35 13.31
CA THR A 54 -2.57 3.10 14.21
C THR A 54 -3.92 3.53 13.62
N THR A 55 -3.92 4.41 12.63
CA THR A 55 -5.14 5.02 12.05
C THR A 55 -5.32 4.71 10.57
N SER A 56 -4.27 4.29 9.87
CA SER A 56 -4.27 4.09 8.42
C SER A 56 -3.78 2.69 8.04
N SER A 57 -4.50 2.01 7.15
CA SER A 57 -4.13 0.67 6.68
C SER A 57 -2.85 0.66 5.82
N PRO A 58 -2.57 1.63 4.94
CA PRO A 58 -1.24 1.79 4.33
C PRO A 58 -0.10 1.97 5.34
N GLY A 59 -0.31 2.78 6.38
CA GLY A 59 0.67 2.97 7.45
C GLY A 59 0.97 1.66 8.19
N LEU A 60 -0.08 0.88 8.50
CA LEU A 60 0.08 -0.46 9.07
C LEU A 60 0.83 -1.40 8.10
N ALA A 61 0.50 -1.39 6.81
CA ALA A 61 1.17 -2.22 5.83
C ALA A 61 2.68 -1.88 5.73
N PHE A 62 3.05 -0.60 5.78
CA PHE A 62 4.45 -0.19 5.80
C PHE A 62 5.18 -0.65 7.08
N LEU A 63 4.55 -0.52 8.24
CA LEU A 63 5.09 -1.11 9.48
C LEU A 63 5.30 -2.63 9.33
N LEU A 64 4.33 -3.36 8.80
CA LEU A 64 4.46 -4.80 8.58
C LEU A 64 5.54 -5.14 7.55
N ALA A 65 5.77 -4.29 6.54
CA ALA A 65 6.90 -4.41 5.62
C ALA A 65 8.24 -4.39 6.37
N THR A 66 8.41 -3.42 7.27
CA THR A 66 9.64 -3.28 8.07
C THR A 66 9.82 -4.46 9.04
N ILE A 67 8.75 -4.96 9.64
CA ILE A 67 8.80 -6.15 10.51
C ILE A 67 9.20 -7.39 9.70
N ALA A 68 8.63 -7.57 8.50
CA ALA A 68 8.97 -8.68 7.63
C ALA A 68 10.42 -8.62 7.14
N ALA A 69 10.94 -7.42 6.86
CA ALA A 69 12.29 -7.20 6.37
C ALA A 69 13.35 -7.37 7.46
N PHE A 70 13.11 -6.81 8.65
CA PHE A 70 14.13 -6.65 9.68
C PHE A 70 13.94 -7.58 10.89
N GLY A 71 12.82 -8.30 10.97
CA GLY A 71 12.52 -9.16 12.12
C GLY A 71 12.58 -8.37 13.42
N ASP A 72 13.22 -8.90 14.46
CA ASP A 72 13.32 -8.24 15.78
C ASP A 72 14.07 -6.88 15.76
N ASP A 73 14.81 -6.54 14.69
CA ASP A 73 15.52 -5.25 14.56
C ASP A 73 14.65 -4.14 13.93
N TRP A 74 13.38 -4.43 13.61
CA TRP A 74 12.47 -3.42 13.08
C TRP A 74 12.38 -2.13 13.92
N PRO A 75 12.45 -2.14 15.28
CA PRO A 75 12.42 -0.91 16.06
C PRO A 75 13.59 0.03 15.76
N ASN A 76 14.80 -0.52 15.60
CA ASN A 76 16.02 0.22 15.28
C ASN A 76 15.96 0.83 13.88
N TYR A 77 15.33 0.14 12.92
CA TYR A 77 15.04 0.73 11.62
C TYR A 77 14.16 1.98 11.75
N TRP A 78 13.10 1.92 12.56
CA TRP A 78 12.21 3.05 12.79
C TRP A 78 12.88 4.22 13.49
N GLU A 79 13.71 3.98 14.51
CA GLU A 79 14.51 5.04 15.14
C GLU A 79 15.35 5.80 14.11
N LYS A 80 16.04 5.08 13.21
CA LYS A 80 16.81 5.69 12.12
C LYS A 80 15.95 6.43 11.10
N LEU A 81 14.77 5.90 10.79
CA LEU A 81 13.86 6.53 9.82
C LEU A 81 13.29 7.85 10.38
N ILE A 82 12.99 7.89 11.69
CA ILE A 82 12.59 9.09 12.42
C ILE A 82 13.75 10.09 12.47
N ASP A 83 14.96 9.64 12.78
CA ASP A 83 16.17 10.47 12.73
C ASP A 83 16.44 11.02 11.31
N ASN A 84 15.98 10.33 10.26
CA ASN A 84 16.03 10.78 8.86
C ASN A 84 14.86 11.72 8.48
N ASP A 85 14.11 12.22 9.46
CA ASP A 85 13.01 13.19 9.33
C ASP A 85 11.87 12.71 8.42
N VAL A 86 11.43 11.46 8.60
CA VAL A 86 10.17 10.99 8.00
C VAL A 86 8.99 11.79 8.55
N LEU A 87 8.11 12.25 7.65
CA LEU A 87 6.86 12.89 8.03
C LEU A 87 5.78 11.83 8.25
N ILE A 88 5.10 11.88 9.40
CA ILE A 88 3.98 10.99 9.73
C ILE A 88 2.71 11.82 9.81
N VAL A 89 1.67 11.41 9.07
CA VAL A 89 0.35 12.06 9.04
C VAL A 89 -0.76 11.06 9.33
N ASP A 90 -1.94 11.52 9.71
CA ASP A 90 -3.00 10.63 10.23
C ASP A 90 -3.69 9.78 9.16
N SER A 91 -3.66 10.20 7.89
CA SER A 91 -4.41 9.55 6.81
C SER A 91 -3.64 9.49 5.49
N TRP A 92 -4.01 8.52 4.65
CA TRP A 92 -3.48 8.38 3.28
C TRP A 92 -3.75 9.64 2.44
N SER A 93 -4.94 10.25 2.59
CA SER A 93 -5.29 11.47 1.87
C SER A 93 -4.38 12.65 2.24
N ASP A 94 -3.99 12.78 3.51
CA ASP A 94 -3.06 13.83 3.93
C ASP A 94 -1.66 13.56 3.35
N ALA A 95 -1.19 12.31 3.40
CA ALA A 95 0.09 11.92 2.85
C ALA A 95 0.14 12.21 1.34
N TYR A 96 -0.85 11.73 0.60
CA TYR A 96 -0.87 11.73 -0.86
C TYR A 96 -1.28 13.09 -1.47
N TYR A 97 -2.30 13.76 -0.93
CA TYR A 97 -2.82 14.99 -1.53
C TYR A 97 -2.36 16.29 -0.86
N THR A 98 -1.67 16.21 0.29
CA THR A 98 -1.17 17.41 0.98
C THR A 98 0.36 17.43 1.06
N SER A 99 0.99 16.34 1.47
CA SER A 99 2.43 16.32 1.74
C SER A 99 3.29 15.86 0.57
N PHE A 100 2.73 15.06 -0.33
CA PHE A 100 3.43 14.56 -1.52
C PHE A 100 3.62 15.67 -2.57
N THR A 101 4.82 15.78 -3.16
CA THR A 101 5.17 16.86 -4.10
C THR A 101 4.26 16.93 -5.32
N ARG A 102 3.76 15.78 -5.78
CA ARG A 102 2.85 15.66 -6.92
C ARG A 102 1.59 16.51 -6.77
N TYR A 103 1.16 16.76 -5.52
CA TYR A 103 -0.03 17.52 -5.15
C TYR A 103 0.28 18.82 -4.39
N GLY A 104 1.53 19.30 -4.46
CA GLY A 104 1.93 20.60 -3.92
C GLY A 104 2.57 20.57 -2.54
N GLY A 105 2.84 19.37 -1.99
CA GLY A 105 3.66 19.22 -0.79
C GLY A 105 5.17 19.28 -1.08
N ASP A 106 5.98 18.86 -0.11
CA ASP A 106 7.45 18.94 -0.16
C ASP A 106 8.18 17.59 -0.09
N ARG A 107 7.45 16.51 0.21
CA ARG A 107 7.96 15.14 0.32
C ARG A 107 7.85 14.42 -1.04
N PRO A 108 8.96 14.12 -1.75
CA PRO A 108 8.90 13.43 -3.04
C PRO A 108 8.71 11.92 -2.94
N PHE A 109 8.66 11.35 -1.73
CA PHE A 109 8.33 9.95 -1.49
C PHE A 109 7.10 9.82 -0.60
N VAL A 110 6.20 8.91 -0.94
CA VAL A 110 4.96 8.64 -0.18
C VAL A 110 4.68 7.15 -0.12
N VAL A 111 4.28 6.63 1.04
CA VAL A 111 3.73 5.28 1.12
C VAL A 111 2.35 5.27 0.46
N SER A 112 2.15 4.42 -0.55
CA SER A 112 0.89 4.29 -1.27
C SER A 112 0.83 2.91 -1.94
N TYR A 113 -0.01 2.71 -2.94
CA TYR A 113 -0.15 1.43 -3.62
C TYR A 113 0.73 1.36 -4.88
N ALA A 114 1.18 0.17 -5.26
CA ALA A 114 1.87 -0.06 -6.55
C ALA A 114 0.99 0.30 -7.77
N THR A 115 -0.32 0.44 -7.54
CA THR A 115 -1.34 0.83 -8.52
C THR A 115 -1.66 2.33 -8.51
N SER A 116 -0.94 3.16 -7.75
CA SER A 116 -1.07 4.62 -7.88
C SER A 116 -0.64 5.16 -9.25
N PRO A 117 0.43 4.66 -9.92
CA PRO A 117 0.78 5.12 -11.27
C PRO A 117 -0.33 5.02 -12.33
N PRO A 118 -1.08 3.90 -12.50
CA PRO A 118 -2.22 3.90 -13.41
C PRO A 118 -3.35 4.85 -12.96
N ALA A 119 -3.57 5.04 -11.66
CA ALA A 119 -4.57 5.97 -11.15
C ALA A 119 -4.25 7.42 -11.55
N GLU A 120 -2.98 7.83 -11.41
CA GLU A 120 -2.51 9.14 -11.85
C GLU A 120 -2.74 9.40 -13.33
N VAL A 121 -2.59 8.38 -14.17
CA VAL A 121 -2.81 8.50 -15.62
C VAL A 121 -4.30 8.57 -15.94
N ILE A 122 -5.12 7.71 -15.33
CA ILE A 122 -6.56 7.63 -15.59
C ILE A 122 -7.29 8.90 -15.12
N PHE A 123 -6.93 9.42 -13.95
CA PHE A 123 -7.58 10.59 -13.35
C PHE A 123 -6.83 11.91 -13.62
N ALA A 124 -5.88 11.93 -14.54
CA ALA A 124 -5.18 13.16 -14.90
C ALA A 124 -6.16 14.23 -15.42
N ASP A 125 -6.06 15.42 -14.84
CA ASP A 125 -6.75 16.62 -15.30
C ASP A 125 -5.75 17.79 -15.45
N PRO A 126 -5.49 18.29 -16.68
CA PRO A 126 -6.05 17.83 -17.95
C PRO A 126 -5.57 16.42 -18.33
N PRO A 127 -6.29 15.69 -19.22
CA PRO A 127 -5.87 14.37 -19.68
C PRO A 127 -4.44 14.36 -20.22
N MET A 128 -3.67 13.35 -19.84
CA MET A 128 -2.30 13.16 -20.33
C MET A 128 -2.30 12.77 -21.82
N ALA A 129 -1.20 13.09 -22.51
CA ALA A 129 -1.00 12.64 -23.87
C ALA A 129 -1.02 11.11 -23.94
N GLN A 130 -1.53 10.57 -25.05
CA GLN A 130 -1.44 9.13 -25.31
C GLN A 130 0.03 8.69 -25.23
N ASP A 131 0.28 7.62 -24.48
CA ASP A 131 1.61 7.05 -24.23
C ASP A 131 2.57 7.89 -23.37
N ALA A 132 2.11 8.96 -22.73
CA ALA A 132 2.90 9.62 -21.70
C ALA A 132 3.22 8.63 -20.55
N PRO A 133 4.45 8.65 -20.00
CA PRO A 133 4.76 7.85 -18.82
C PRO A 133 3.89 8.31 -17.64
N ALA A 134 3.59 7.39 -16.71
CA ALA A 134 2.95 7.77 -15.46
C ALA A 134 3.83 8.80 -14.71
N PRO A 135 3.24 9.78 -14.01
CA PRO A 135 3.99 10.82 -13.31
C PRO A 135 4.63 10.32 -12.01
N THR A 136 4.16 9.19 -11.49
CA THR A 136 4.69 8.54 -10.30
C THR A 136 5.33 7.19 -10.64
N GLY A 137 6.37 6.84 -9.88
CA GLY A 137 7.01 5.53 -9.91
C GLY A 137 6.89 4.82 -8.55
N VAL A 138 7.36 3.57 -8.49
CA VAL A 138 7.27 2.71 -7.30
C VAL A 138 8.64 2.11 -7.00
N ALA A 139 9.08 2.20 -5.75
CA ALA A 139 10.23 1.49 -5.22
C ALA A 139 9.80 0.05 -4.90
N THR A 140 9.95 -0.86 -5.87
CA THR A 140 9.28 -2.18 -5.85
C THR A 140 9.78 -3.13 -4.76
N GLU A 141 10.97 -2.91 -4.19
CA GLU A 141 11.51 -3.73 -3.09
C GLU A 141 11.10 -3.21 -1.70
N THR A 142 10.16 -2.26 -1.64
CA THR A 142 9.56 -1.75 -0.39
C THR A 142 8.17 -2.32 -0.11
N CYS A 143 7.64 -3.11 -1.06
CA CYS A 143 6.23 -3.45 -1.11
C CYS A 143 5.82 -4.52 -0.10
N PHE A 144 4.72 -4.29 0.63
CA PHE A 144 4.02 -5.31 1.42
C PHE A 144 2.68 -5.67 0.79
N ARG A 145 2.37 -6.97 0.67
CA ARG A 145 1.10 -7.42 0.09
C ARG A 145 -0.03 -7.31 1.10
N GLN A 146 -1.00 -6.47 0.79
CA GLN A 146 -2.27 -6.36 1.48
C GLN A 146 -3.34 -7.16 0.71
N THR A 147 -3.94 -8.15 1.35
CA THR A 147 -5.07 -8.91 0.78
C THR A 147 -6.33 -8.55 1.55
N GLU A 148 -7.38 -8.13 0.85
CA GLU A 148 -8.67 -7.86 1.46
C GLU A 148 -9.54 -9.12 1.42
N TYR A 149 -10.23 -9.38 2.52
CA TYR A 149 -11.02 -10.59 2.71
C TYR A 149 -12.47 -10.24 3.02
N ALA A 150 -13.38 -11.07 2.52
CA ALA A 150 -14.79 -11.04 2.90
C ALA A 150 -15.15 -12.33 3.64
N GLY A 151 -15.88 -12.21 4.75
CA GLY A 151 -16.31 -13.35 5.55
C GLY A 151 -17.75 -13.20 6.01
N ILE A 152 -18.48 -14.32 6.08
CA ILE A 152 -19.84 -14.37 6.61
C ILE A 152 -19.74 -14.32 8.13
N LEU A 153 -20.50 -13.44 8.78
CA LEU A 153 -20.49 -13.34 10.24
C LEU A 153 -21.24 -14.51 10.89
N ARG A 154 -20.66 -15.07 11.96
CA ARG A 154 -21.32 -16.11 12.75
C ARG A 154 -22.62 -15.58 13.34
N GLY A 155 -23.69 -16.37 13.21
CA GLY A 155 -25.00 -16.02 13.75
C GLY A 155 -25.82 -15.10 12.84
N THR A 156 -25.41 -14.91 11.59
CA THR A 156 -26.30 -14.31 10.57
C THR A 156 -27.60 -15.09 10.45
N ASN A 157 -28.72 -14.39 10.25
CA ASN A 157 -30.01 -15.01 9.98
C ASN A 157 -30.18 -15.41 8.50
N ASP A 158 -29.29 -14.91 7.63
CA ASP A 158 -29.38 -15.02 6.18
C ASP A 158 -28.09 -15.66 5.59
N PRO A 159 -27.73 -16.90 6.01
CA PRO A 159 -26.46 -17.51 5.60
C PRO A 159 -26.40 -17.81 4.10
N ALA A 160 -27.53 -18.15 3.47
CA ALA A 160 -27.58 -18.44 2.04
C ALA A 160 -27.38 -17.19 1.20
N GLU A 161 -28.04 -16.10 1.56
CA GLU A 161 -27.91 -14.78 0.91
C GLU A 161 -26.50 -14.20 1.12
N SER A 162 -25.93 -14.39 2.32
CA SER A 162 -24.56 -14.01 2.60
C SER A 162 -23.57 -14.77 1.71
N GLN A 163 -23.80 -16.07 1.47
CA GLN A 163 -22.98 -16.86 0.55
C GLN A 163 -23.10 -16.35 -0.89
N LEU A 164 -24.30 -15.98 -1.35
CA LEU A 164 -24.48 -15.40 -2.69
C LEU A 164 -23.67 -14.11 -2.89
N LEU A 165 -23.53 -13.28 -1.84
CA LEU A 165 -22.67 -12.10 -1.90
C LEU A 165 -21.19 -12.49 -2.02
N ILE A 166 -20.71 -13.44 -1.22
CA ILE A 166 -19.31 -13.92 -1.30
C ILE A 166 -19.03 -14.48 -2.71
N ASP A 167 -19.94 -15.31 -3.24
CA ASP A 167 -19.81 -15.90 -4.57
C ASP A 167 -19.77 -14.81 -5.67
N TYR A 168 -20.56 -13.75 -5.52
CA TYR A 168 -20.52 -12.60 -6.43
C TYR A 168 -19.21 -11.84 -6.35
N LEU A 169 -18.69 -11.58 -5.14
CA LEU A 169 -17.43 -10.85 -4.94
C LEU A 169 -16.23 -11.56 -5.59
N ILE A 170 -16.21 -12.89 -5.66
CA ILE A 170 -15.13 -13.64 -6.33
C ILE A 170 -15.44 -14.00 -7.80
N SER A 171 -16.62 -13.62 -8.30
CA SER A 171 -17.02 -13.87 -9.68
C SER A 171 -16.17 -13.06 -10.65
N LYS A 172 -16.00 -13.57 -11.88
CA LYS A 172 -15.28 -12.85 -12.94
C LYS A 172 -15.88 -11.47 -13.23
N ASP A 173 -17.21 -11.36 -13.20
CA ASP A 173 -17.92 -10.12 -13.52
C ASP A 173 -17.60 -9.00 -12.54
N PHE A 174 -17.64 -9.28 -11.23
CA PHE A 174 -17.25 -8.30 -10.22
C PHE A 174 -15.75 -8.00 -10.26
N GLN A 175 -14.93 -9.05 -10.33
CA GLN A 175 -13.48 -8.95 -10.28
C GLN A 175 -12.88 -8.16 -11.46
N THR A 176 -13.53 -8.18 -12.63
CA THR A 176 -13.13 -7.38 -13.81
C THR A 176 -13.26 -5.87 -13.55
N LEU A 177 -14.12 -5.44 -12.62
CA LEU A 177 -14.31 -4.03 -12.32
C LEU A 177 -13.22 -3.47 -11.39
N LEU A 178 -12.56 -4.32 -10.60
CA LEU A 178 -11.68 -3.91 -9.52
C LEU A 178 -10.49 -3.04 -9.96
N PRO A 179 -9.74 -3.38 -11.03
CA PRO A 179 -8.53 -2.64 -11.38
C PRO A 179 -8.77 -1.15 -11.61
N GLU A 180 -9.80 -0.75 -12.35
CA GLU A 180 -10.03 0.66 -12.70
C GLU A 180 -11.04 1.37 -11.81
N SER A 181 -11.68 0.66 -10.87
CA SER A 181 -12.61 1.27 -9.90
C SER A 181 -11.99 1.43 -8.51
N LEU A 182 -11.23 0.44 -8.05
CA LEU A 182 -10.63 0.40 -6.72
C LEU A 182 -9.10 0.36 -6.75
N PHE A 183 -8.48 0.22 -7.92
CA PHE A 183 -7.03 0.19 -8.07
C PHE A 183 -6.38 -0.96 -7.30
N VAL A 184 -7.02 -2.13 -7.30
CA VAL A 184 -6.51 -3.38 -6.72
C VAL A 184 -6.47 -4.48 -7.76
N TYR A 185 -5.70 -5.53 -7.50
CA TYR A 185 -5.61 -6.70 -8.36
C TYR A 185 -6.72 -7.72 -8.01
N PRO A 186 -7.35 -8.32 -9.03
CA PRO A 186 -8.33 -9.37 -8.81
C PRO A 186 -7.66 -10.64 -8.29
N ILE A 187 -8.35 -11.37 -7.40
CA ILE A 187 -7.92 -12.71 -6.98
C ILE A 187 -8.26 -13.78 -8.03
N ASN A 188 -9.25 -13.49 -8.89
CA ASN A 188 -9.71 -14.40 -9.92
C ASN A 188 -8.75 -14.42 -11.12
N ALA A 189 -8.05 -15.53 -11.31
CA ALA A 189 -7.03 -15.71 -12.34
C ALA A 189 -7.57 -15.68 -13.79
N ASP A 190 -8.90 -15.79 -13.99
CA ASP A 190 -9.52 -15.69 -15.32
C ASP A 190 -9.80 -14.24 -15.74
N VAL A 191 -9.51 -13.25 -14.89
CA VAL A 191 -9.63 -11.83 -15.20
C VAL A 191 -8.35 -11.35 -15.90
N GLU A 192 -8.52 -10.79 -17.09
CA GLU A 192 -7.44 -10.09 -17.79
C GLU A 192 -7.30 -8.68 -17.21
N LEU A 193 -6.06 -8.27 -16.90
CA LEU A 193 -5.81 -6.92 -16.44
C LEU A 193 -6.00 -5.91 -17.59
N PRO A 194 -6.55 -4.72 -17.32
CA PRO A 194 -6.69 -3.68 -18.33
C PRO A 194 -5.33 -3.14 -18.77
N GLU A 195 -5.29 -2.52 -19.96
CA GLU A 195 -4.05 -1.97 -20.53
C GLU A 195 -3.39 -0.94 -19.61
N SER A 196 -4.19 -0.17 -18.86
CA SER A 196 -3.72 0.78 -17.85
C SER A 196 -2.80 0.13 -16.81
N PHE A 197 -3.20 -1.03 -16.28
CA PHE A 197 -2.40 -1.80 -15.32
C PHE A 197 -1.17 -2.40 -15.99
N ILE A 198 -1.35 -3.04 -17.15
CA ILE A 198 -0.24 -3.69 -17.88
C ILE A 198 0.87 -2.68 -18.20
N LYS A 199 0.50 -1.45 -18.52
CA LYS A 199 1.42 -0.41 -18.97
C LYS A 199 2.07 0.37 -17.83
N TYR A 200 1.31 0.68 -16.79
CA TYR A 200 1.75 1.64 -15.76
C TYR A 200 1.97 1.02 -14.38
N ALA A 201 1.33 -0.12 -14.05
CA ALA A 201 1.57 -0.76 -12.77
C ALA A 201 2.80 -1.68 -12.86
N PRO A 202 3.82 -1.50 -11.99
CA PRO A 202 4.96 -2.39 -11.95
C PRO A 202 4.57 -3.76 -11.41
N GLN A 203 5.22 -4.82 -11.91
CA GLN A 203 5.02 -6.16 -11.40
C GLN A 203 5.78 -6.35 -10.08
N ILE A 204 5.05 -6.59 -8.99
CA ILE A 204 5.65 -6.88 -7.68
C ILE A 204 5.79 -8.41 -7.52
N SER A 205 7.00 -8.90 -7.81
CA SER A 205 7.28 -10.34 -7.85
C SER A 205 7.57 -10.95 -6.48
N GLN A 206 8.13 -10.17 -5.55
CA GLN A 206 8.55 -10.61 -4.22
C GLN A 206 8.14 -9.56 -3.15
N PRO A 207 6.84 -9.32 -2.94
CA PRO A 207 6.42 -8.44 -1.86
C PRO A 207 6.75 -9.08 -0.50
N PHE A 208 7.00 -8.24 0.50
CA PHE A 208 6.96 -8.65 1.88
C PHE A 208 5.57 -9.19 2.23
N THR A 209 5.56 -10.25 3.04
CA THR A 209 4.36 -10.85 3.59
C THR A 209 4.66 -11.33 5.00
N LEU A 210 3.61 -11.42 5.83
CA LEU A 210 3.66 -12.08 7.12
C LEU A 210 2.48 -13.04 7.24
N PRO A 211 2.62 -14.16 7.96
CA PRO A 211 1.49 -15.04 8.23
C PRO A 211 0.36 -14.27 8.92
N SER A 212 -0.87 -14.35 8.40
CA SER A 212 -2.02 -13.62 8.94
C SER A 212 -2.28 -13.94 10.43
N LYS A 213 -1.94 -15.16 10.86
CA LYS A 213 -2.01 -15.58 12.27
C LYS A 213 -1.03 -14.79 13.15
N ASP A 214 0.16 -14.53 12.65
CA ASP A 214 1.18 -13.80 13.40
C ASP A 214 0.79 -12.33 13.49
N ILE A 215 0.32 -11.73 12.39
CA ILE A 215 -0.27 -10.38 12.40
C ILE A 215 -1.41 -10.31 13.42
N ALA A 216 -2.38 -11.22 13.38
CA ALA A 216 -3.49 -11.23 14.33
C ALA A 216 -3.05 -11.37 15.80
N THR A 217 -1.95 -12.08 16.06
CA THR A 217 -1.43 -12.33 17.41
C THR A 217 -0.64 -11.13 17.94
N TYR A 218 0.18 -10.49 17.11
CA TYR A 218 1.18 -9.52 17.56
C TYR A 218 0.88 -8.07 17.17
N ARG A 219 -0.11 -7.81 16.29
CA ARG A 219 -0.41 -6.46 15.77
C ARG A 219 -0.57 -5.40 16.87
N GLU A 220 -1.32 -5.70 17.94
CA GLU A 220 -1.55 -4.71 19.00
C GLU A 220 -0.23 -4.32 19.70
N VAL A 221 0.63 -5.30 19.97
CA VAL A 221 1.95 -5.08 20.58
C VAL A 221 2.87 -4.29 19.64
N TRP A 222 2.89 -4.64 18.35
CA TRP A 222 3.70 -3.92 17.36
C TRP A 222 3.23 -2.47 17.19
N LEU A 223 1.92 -2.22 17.17
CA LEU A 223 1.37 -0.87 17.07
C LEU A 223 1.67 -0.01 18.32
N GLU A 224 1.59 -0.60 19.52
CA GLU A 224 1.98 0.09 20.75
C GLU A 224 3.46 0.47 20.73
N GLN A 225 4.34 -0.48 20.39
CA GLN A 225 5.79 -0.22 20.28
C GLN A 225 6.10 0.83 19.21
N TRP A 226 5.46 0.72 18.05
CA TRP A 226 5.64 1.69 16.96
C TRP A 226 5.21 3.09 17.39
N SER A 227 4.07 3.21 18.07
CA SER A 227 3.58 4.50 18.57
C SER A 227 4.56 5.13 19.57
N ASP A 228 5.17 4.31 20.42
CA ASP A 228 6.17 4.75 21.39
C ASP A 228 7.48 5.25 20.76
N ILE A 229 7.84 4.74 19.58
CA ILE A 229 9.03 5.16 18.82
C ILE A 229 8.70 6.37 17.93
N ALA A 230 7.57 6.34 17.23
CA ALA A 230 7.30 7.21 16.09
C ALA A 230 6.49 8.47 16.45
N LEU A 231 5.74 8.46 17.55
CA LEU A 231 4.81 9.54 17.92
C LEU A 231 5.17 10.26 19.22
N ARG A 232 6.29 9.90 19.88
CA ARG A 232 6.71 10.47 21.16
C ARG A 232 7.93 11.37 21.04
#